data_AF-A0AB33FQ77-F1
#
_entry.id   AF-A0AB33FQ77-F1
#
_cell.length_a   1.000
_cell.length_b   1.000
_cell.length_c   1.000
_cell.angle_alpha   90.00
_cell.angle_beta   90.00
_cell.angle_gamma   90.00
#
_symmetry.space_group_name_H-M   'P 1'
#
loop_
_entity.id
_entity.type
_entity.pdbx_description
1 polymer ?
#
loop_
_entity_poly.entity_id
_entity_poly.type
_entity_poly.pdbx_seq_one_letter_code
_entity_poly.pdbx_strand_id
1 'polypeptide(L)'
;MLGALPKAVKNKPTKECMAMDNTQPKNYRKVMSILGISSKSDLDIVVGYLASMLKSESQEYKSQRERISKIITSQDTPRSTQFSDEELCKLGWLWHIANMVVDDIAQIYPLLKAAEHRMAPRFYSIIHEYPRTINEAKRMLRRETMHITYSPFEDNNWSRMLPHLRKE
;
A
#
# COMPACT_ATOMS: atom_id res chain seq x y z
N MET A 1 35.46 37.89 -51.67
CA MET A 1 34.72 36.94 -52.52
C MET A 1 35.74 36.05 -53.23
N LEU A 2 35.41 34.76 -53.35
CA LEU A 2 36.10 33.70 -54.10
C LEU A 2 37.08 32.82 -53.31
N GLY A 3 36.63 31.57 -53.13
CA GLY A 3 37.42 30.45 -52.64
C GLY A 3 37.78 29.46 -53.76
N ALA A 4 38.26 28.30 -53.28
CA ALA A 4 38.42 26.99 -53.92
C ALA A 4 39.75 26.65 -54.67
N LEU A 5 40.60 25.88 -53.96
CA LEU A 5 41.10 24.51 -54.25
C LEU A 5 41.82 24.20 -55.59
N PRO A 6 42.91 23.39 -55.61
CA PRO A 6 42.76 21.94 -55.39
C PRO A 6 43.90 21.15 -54.68
N LYS A 7 43.44 20.19 -53.87
CA LYS A 7 43.82 18.76 -53.75
C LYS A 7 45.29 18.34 -53.90
N ALA A 8 45.88 17.92 -52.77
CA ALA A 8 47.03 17.04 -52.71
C ALA A 8 46.64 15.58 -53.01
N VAL A 9 47.43 14.92 -53.87
CA VAL A 9 47.37 13.48 -54.17
C VAL A 9 48.40 12.74 -53.31
N LYS A 10 47.87 11.79 -52.53
CA LYS A 10 48.42 10.55 -51.96
C LYS A 10 49.94 10.29 -52.10
N ASN A 11 50.64 10.03 -50.98
CA ASN A 11 50.99 8.67 -50.55
C ASN A 11 51.75 8.59 -49.21
N LYS A 12 51.35 7.58 -48.42
CA LYS A 12 51.81 7.10 -47.09
C LYS A 12 53.27 6.57 -47.16
N PRO A 13 54.01 6.38 -46.03
CA PRO A 13 53.76 5.26 -45.09
C PRO A 13 53.93 5.63 -43.59
N THR A 14 52.94 5.33 -42.74
CA THR A 14 52.96 4.23 -41.73
C THR A 14 54.19 4.14 -40.82
N LYS A 15 54.00 4.45 -39.53
CA LYS A 15 53.95 3.51 -38.38
C LYS A 15 53.73 4.35 -37.11
N GLU A 16 52.54 4.29 -36.51
CA GLU A 16 52.28 3.44 -35.33
C GLU A 16 53.30 3.66 -34.21
N CYS A 17 52.87 4.39 -33.18
CA CYS A 17 52.90 3.93 -31.79
C CYS A 17 52.14 4.92 -30.90
N MET A 18 50.91 4.52 -30.56
CA MET A 18 50.18 4.80 -29.32
C MET A 18 50.16 6.25 -28.82
N ALA A 19 49.12 6.98 -29.23
CA ALA A 19 48.63 8.13 -28.50
C ALA A 19 48.28 7.71 -27.06
N MET A 20 48.86 8.39 -26.07
CA MET A 20 48.41 8.29 -24.69
C MET A 20 47.01 8.89 -24.60
N ASP A 21 46.01 8.02 -24.47
CA ASP A 21 44.64 8.43 -24.18
C ASP A 21 44.58 9.04 -22.77
N ASN A 22 44.36 10.35 -22.73
CA ASN A 22 44.44 11.23 -21.58
C ASN A 22 43.13 11.21 -20.78
N THR A 23 42.60 10.02 -20.53
CA THR A 23 41.30 9.81 -19.89
C THR A 23 41.47 9.18 -18.50
N GLN A 24 42.23 9.83 -17.61
CA GLN A 24 42.11 9.66 -16.16
C GLN A 24 42.01 11.05 -15.51
N PRO A 25 41.03 11.27 -14.61
CA PRO A 25 40.69 12.61 -14.14
C PRO A 25 41.84 13.21 -13.34
N LYS A 26 41.95 14.54 -13.35
CA LYS A 26 42.93 15.40 -12.64
C LYS A 26 43.06 15.17 -11.12
N ASN A 27 42.45 14.12 -10.59
CA ASN A 27 42.26 13.81 -9.18
C ASN A 27 43.30 12.83 -8.63
N TYR A 28 43.97 11.99 -9.43
CA TYR A 28 44.92 10.98 -8.89
C TYR A 28 46.13 11.62 -8.20
N ARG A 29 46.71 12.66 -8.81
CA ARG A 29 47.88 13.37 -8.28
C ARG A 29 47.55 14.08 -6.97
N LYS A 30 46.35 14.65 -6.90
CA LYS A 30 45.81 15.34 -5.72
C LYS A 30 45.50 14.36 -4.59
N VAL A 31 44.93 13.19 -4.91
CA VAL A 31 44.66 12.12 -3.95
C VAL A 31 45.97 11.53 -3.42
N MET A 32 46.96 11.26 -4.28
CA MET A 32 48.29 10.82 -3.86
C MET A 32 48.99 11.82 -2.94
N SER A 33 48.92 13.12 -3.24
CA SER A 33 49.51 14.16 -2.38
C SER A 33 48.81 14.28 -1.02
N ILE A 34 47.48 14.12 -0.97
CA ILE A 34 46.71 14.17 0.27
C ILE A 34 46.98 12.94 1.15
N LEU A 35 47.09 11.76 0.52
CA LEU A 35 47.30 10.50 1.22
C LEU A 35 48.79 10.22 1.51
N GLY A 36 49.71 11.08 1.07
CA GLY A 36 51.16 10.90 1.25
C GLY A 36 51.76 9.71 0.48
N ILE A 37 51.10 9.29 -0.61
CA ILE A 37 51.48 8.09 -1.37
C ILE A 37 52.41 8.48 -2.53
N SER A 38 53.58 7.84 -2.61
CA SER A 38 54.61 8.18 -3.60
C SER A 38 54.53 7.37 -4.90
N SER A 39 53.89 6.20 -4.89
CA SER A 39 53.77 5.32 -6.07
C SER A 39 52.32 5.08 -6.48
N LYS A 40 52.11 4.92 -7.79
CA LYS A 40 50.83 4.51 -8.36
C LYS A 40 50.40 3.11 -7.90
N SER A 41 51.36 2.18 -7.77
CA SER A 41 51.09 0.83 -7.25
C SER A 41 50.45 0.86 -5.87
N ASP A 42 50.95 1.73 -5.01
CA ASP A 42 50.53 1.82 -3.61
C ASP A 42 49.13 2.45 -3.51
N LEU A 43 48.84 3.41 -4.39
CA LEU A 43 47.49 3.95 -4.53
C LEU A 43 46.51 2.88 -5.01
N ASP A 44 46.89 2.06 -5.99
CA ASP A 44 46.02 1.00 -6.53
C ASP A 44 45.71 -0.06 -5.45
N ILE A 45 46.67 -0.36 -4.56
CA ILE A 45 46.46 -1.22 -3.39
C ILE A 45 45.46 -0.59 -2.41
N VAL A 46 45.65 0.69 -2.06
CA VAL A 46 44.76 1.41 -1.13
C VAL A 46 43.35 1.52 -1.71
N VAL A 47 43.22 1.87 -2.99
CA VAL A 47 41.93 1.93 -3.69
C VAL A 47 41.29 0.54 -3.76
N GLY A 48 42.07 -0.52 -4.02
CA GLY A 48 41.58 -1.90 -4.00
C GLY A 48 41.06 -2.33 -2.63
N TYR A 49 41.74 -1.94 -1.55
CA TYR A 49 41.33 -2.21 -0.17
C TYR A 49 40.05 -1.45 0.19
N LEU A 50 40.00 -0.14 -0.09
CA LEU A 50 38.81 0.68 0.15
C LEU A 50 37.61 0.19 -0.67
N ALA A 51 37.82 -0.18 -1.94
CA ALA A 51 36.78 -0.76 -2.78
C ALA A 51 36.29 -2.12 -2.23
N SER A 52 37.17 -2.91 -1.62
CA SER A 52 36.79 -4.17 -0.97
C SER A 52 35.98 -3.94 0.31
N MET A 53 36.38 -2.96 1.11
CA MET A 53 35.67 -2.55 2.34
C MET A 53 34.27 -1.96 2.05
N LEU A 54 34.17 -1.08 1.05
CA LEU A 54 32.88 -0.53 0.61
C LEU A 54 31.98 -1.60 0.00
N LYS A 55 32.55 -2.61 -0.68
CA LYS A 55 31.79 -3.76 -1.19
C LYS A 55 31.22 -4.60 -0.05
N SER A 56 31.98 -4.89 1.01
CA SER A 56 31.46 -5.66 2.15
C SER A 56 30.32 -4.93 2.86
N GLU A 57 30.45 -3.64 3.12
CA GLU A 57 29.39 -2.83 3.73
C GLU A 57 28.15 -2.75 2.85
N SER A 58 28.32 -2.60 1.53
CA SER A 58 27.21 -2.58 0.57
C SER A 58 26.48 -3.93 0.51
N GLN A 59 27.19 -5.05 0.60
CA GLN A 59 26.58 -6.38 0.63
C GLN A 59 25.81 -6.61 1.93
N GLU A 60 26.35 -6.14 3.05
CA GLU A 60 25.67 -6.23 4.34
C GLU A 60 24.40 -5.40 4.37
N TYR A 61 24.44 -4.15 3.88
CA TYR A 61 23.25 -3.32 3.72
C TYR A 61 22.18 -3.95 2.82
N LYS A 62 22.58 -4.56 1.70
CA LYS A 62 21.68 -5.29 0.80
C LYS A 62 21.05 -6.51 1.48
N SER A 63 21.86 -7.28 2.22
CA SER A 63 21.40 -8.43 2.98
C SER A 63 20.42 -8.02 4.09
N GLN A 64 20.71 -6.92 4.80
CA GLN A 64 19.81 -6.33 5.79
C GLN A 64 18.48 -5.87 5.16
N ARG A 65 18.53 -5.17 4.02
CA ARG A 65 17.32 -4.78 3.27
C ARG A 65 16.49 -5.97 2.83
N GLU A 66 17.12 -7.03 2.34
CA GLU A 66 16.43 -8.24 1.91
C GLU A 66 15.75 -8.94 3.10
N ARG A 67 16.42 -8.98 4.26
CA ARG A 67 15.84 -9.50 5.51
C ARG A 67 14.64 -8.66 5.95
N ILE A 68 14.76 -7.33 5.96
CA ILE A 68 13.67 -6.42 6.31
C ILE A 68 12.52 -6.54 5.30
N SER A 69 12.81 -6.61 4.00
CA SER A 69 11.82 -6.83 2.94
C SER A 69 11.07 -8.13 3.15
N LYS A 70 11.77 -9.23 3.42
CA LYS A 70 11.14 -10.52 3.71
C LYS A 70 10.28 -10.48 4.96
N ILE A 71 10.70 -9.78 6.01
CA ILE A 71 9.90 -9.60 7.22
C ILE A 71 8.62 -8.83 6.90
N ILE A 72 8.71 -7.70 6.19
CA ILE A 72 7.56 -6.89 5.79
C ILE A 72 6.61 -7.71 4.91
N THR A 73 7.11 -8.38 3.87
CA THR A 73 6.29 -9.21 2.97
C THR A 73 5.71 -10.45 3.66
N SER A 74 6.39 -11.03 4.65
CA SER A 74 5.85 -12.16 5.43
C SER A 74 4.78 -11.71 6.44
N GLN A 75 4.81 -10.45 6.87
CA GLN A 75 3.74 -9.84 7.68
C GLN A 75 2.58 -9.32 6.82
N ASP A 76 2.79 -9.10 5.53
CA ASP A 76 1.76 -8.91 4.50
C ASP A 76 1.17 -10.26 4.02
N THR A 77 1.02 -11.23 4.91
CA THR A 77 -0.15 -12.10 4.75
C THR A 77 -1.34 -11.16 4.78
N PRO A 78 -2.26 -11.18 3.79
CA PRO A 78 -3.49 -10.41 3.93
C PRO A 78 -4.11 -10.95 5.21
N ARG A 79 -4.00 -10.18 6.30
CA ARG A 79 -4.63 -10.53 7.55
C ARG A 79 -6.07 -10.71 7.14
N SER A 80 -6.58 -11.94 7.20
CA SER A 80 -7.97 -12.21 6.90
C SER A 80 -8.78 -11.60 8.05
N THR A 81 -8.81 -10.28 8.12
CA THR A 81 -9.71 -9.47 8.94
C THR A 81 -11.06 -9.32 8.25
N GLN A 82 -11.31 -10.12 7.21
CA GLN A 82 -12.61 -10.25 6.60
C GLN A 82 -13.40 -11.24 7.45
N PHE A 83 -14.55 -10.80 7.95
CA PHE A 83 -15.51 -11.67 8.62
C PHE A 83 -15.86 -12.84 7.69
N SER A 84 -15.97 -14.03 8.26
CA SER A 84 -16.53 -15.17 7.55
C SER A 84 -17.99 -14.91 7.15
N ASP A 85 -18.48 -15.63 6.13
CA ASP A 85 -19.89 -15.51 5.74
C ASP A 85 -20.83 -15.87 6.90
N GLU A 86 -20.46 -16.79 7.78
CA GLU A 86 -21.28 -17.12 8.96
C GLU A 86 -21.34 -15.95 9.97
N GLU A 87 -20.22 -15.28 10.21
CA GLU A 87 -20.17 -14.09 11.07
C GLU A 87 -20.94 -12.92 10.44
N LEU A 88 -20.80 -12.70 9.14
CA LEU A 88 -21.60 -11.73 8.40
C LEU A 88 -23.09 -12.05 8.45
N CYS A 89 -23.45 -13.35 8.42
CA CYS A 89 -24.84 -13.79 8.57
C CYS A 89 -25.39 -13.39 9.94
N LYS A 90 -24.64 -13.67 11.02
CA LYS A 90 -25.04 -13.32 12.40
C LYS A 90 -25.14 -11.81 12.60
N LEU A 91 -24.16 -11.05 12.09
CA LEU A 91 -24.16 -9.58 12.18
C LEU A 91 -25.28 -8.95 11.34
N GLY A 92 -25.51 -9.47 10.14
CA GLY A 92 -26.63 -9.05 9.29
C GLY A 92 -27.98 -9.32 9.94
N TRP A 93 -28.13 -10.46 10.60
CA TRP A 93 -29.36 -10.82 11.29
C TRP A 93 -29.58 -9.93 12.52
N LEU A 94 -28.53 -9.64 13.28
CA LEU A 94 -28.58 -8.69 14.39
C LEU A 94 -29.01 -7.29 13.94
N TRP A 95 -28.46 -6.81 12.82
CA TRP A 95 -28.88 -5.55 12.21
C TRP A 95 -30.37 -5.58 11.82
N HIS A 96 -30.83 -6.66 11.22
CA HIS A 96 -32.23 -6.81 10.81
C HIS A 96 -33.18 -6.73 12.00
N ILE A 97 -32.87 -7.45 13.10
CA ILE A 97 -33.64 -7.39 14.35
C ILE A 97 -33.64 -5.95 14.90
N ALA A 98 -32.48 -5.29 14.95
CA ALA A 98 -32.39 -3.92 15.47
C ALA A 98 -33.26 -2.95 14.66
N ASN A 99 -33.26 -3.07 13.33
CA ASN A 99 -34.11 -2.26 12.46
C ASN A 99 -35.60 -2.52 12.72
N MET A 100 -36.02 -3.79 12.79
CA MET A 100 -37.41 -4.15 13.10
C MET A 100 -37.86 -3.61 14.46
N VAL A 101 -37.03 -3.75 15.49
CA VAL A 101 -37.37 -3.28 16.84
C VAL A 101 -37.56 -1.76 16.87
N VAL A 102 -36.76 -1.00 16.12
CA VAL A 102 -36.95 0.46 16.02
C VAL A 102 -38.27 0.81 15.33
N ASP A 103 -38.62 0.09 14.25
CA ASP A 103 -39.90 0.27 13.55
C ASP A 103 -41.10 -0.08 14.46
N ASP A 104 -41.00 -1.15 15.26
CA ASP A 104 -42.03 -1.55 16.23
C ASP A 104 -42.17 -0.51 17.36
N ILE A 105 -41.05 -0.03 17.89
CA ILE A 105 -41.03 1.04 18.91
C ILE A 105 -41.66 2.32 18.35
N ALA A 106 -41.44 2.65 17.08
CA ALA A 106 -42.06 3.80 16.43
C ALA A 106 -43.60 3.69 16.38
N GLN A 107 -44.14 2.49 16.23
CA GLN A 107 -45.58 2.23 16.28
C GLN A 107 -46.14 2.31 17.72
N ILE A 108 -45.36 1.91 18.72
CA ILE A 108 -45.78 1.90 20.14
C ILE A 108 -45.70 3.30 20.77
N TYR A 109 -44.73 4.12 20.37
CA TYR A 109 -44.46 5.42 20.98
C TYR A 109 -45.68 6.37 21.06
N PRO A 110 -46.51 6.54 20.00
CA PRO A 110 -47.69 7.40 20.07
C PRO A 110 -48.67 6.99 21.18
N LEU A 111 -48.82 5.68 21.41
CA LEU A 111 -49.69 5.15 22.47
C LEU A 111 -49.14 5.48 23.86
N LEU A 112 -47.83 5.29 24.05
CA LEU A 112 -47.17 5.64 25.32
C LEU A 112 -47.21 7.15 25.58
N LYS A 113 -47.09 7.96 24.53
CA LYS A 113 -47.20 9.42 24.62
C LYS A 113 -48.62 9.85 25.01
N ALA A 114 -49.64 9.28 24.38
CA ALA A 114 -51.04 9.57 24.70
C ALA A 114 -51.43 9.15 26.12
N ALA A 115 -50.82 8.07 26.63
CA ALA A 115 -51.01 7.60 28.00
C ALA A 115 -50.13 8.32 29.04
N GLU A 116 -49.37 9.36 28.65
CA GLU A 116 -48.39 10.06 29.49
C GLU A 116 -47.45 9.09 30.25
N HIS A 117 -47.12 7.97 29.61
CA HIS A 117 -46.38 6.90 30.25
C HIS A 117 -44.92 7.31 30.49
N ARG A 118 -44.38 6.97 31.67
CA ARG A 118 -43.01 7.33 32.10
C ARG A 118 -41.90 6.91 31.12
N MET A 119 -42.15 5.93 30.26
CA MET A 119 -41.18 5.45 29.26
C MET A 119 -41.28 6.14 27.89
N ALA A 120 -42.28 7.00 27.67
CA ALA A 120 -42.43 7.71 26.40
C ALA A 120 -41.17 8.51 26.00
N PRO A 121 -40.48 9.24 26.91
CA PRO A 121 -39.24 9.94 26.56
C PRO A 121 -38.12 8.99 26.09
N ARG A 122 -38.02 7.80 26.68
CA ARG A 122 -37.02 6.80 26.28
C ARG A 122 -37.29 6.25 24.89
N PHE A 123 -38.55 5.97 24.58
CA PHE A 123 -38.93 5.45 23.26
C PHE A 123 -38.73 6.52 22.19
N TYR A 124 -39.03 7.78 22.50
CA TYR A 124 -38.70 8.92 21.65
C TYR A 124 -37.21 8.95 21.29
N SER A 125 -36.32 8.89 22.29
CA SER A 125 -34.87 8.85 22.04
C SER A 125 -34.46 7.67 21.15
N ILE A 126 -34.98 6.46 21.41
CA ILE A 126 -34.65 5.28 20.59
C ILE A 126 -35.01 5.51 19.11
N ILE A 127 -36.22 6.01 18.83
CA ILE A 127 -36.70 6.23 17.46
C ILE A 127 -35.90 7.31 16.73
N HIS A 128 -35.38 8.31 17.45
CA HIS A 128 -34.67 9.43 16.83
C HIS A 128 -33.15 9.27 16.78
N GLU A 129 -32.55 8.57 17.75
CA GLU A 129 -31.09 8.49 17.88
C GLU A 129 -30.52 7.23 17.21
N TYR A 130 -31.19 6.08 17.36
CA TYR A 130 -30.65 4.79 16.93
C TYR A 130 -30.64 4.58 15.41
N PRO A 131 -31.56 5.14 14.59
CA PRO A 131 -31.51 4.98 13.14
C PRO A 131 -30.18 5.40 12.51
N ARG A 132 -29.50 6.40 13.08
CA ARG A 132 -28.19 6.84 12.57
C ARG A 132 -27.17 5.70 12.60
N THR A 133 -26.98 5.10 13.77
CA THR A 133 -26.02 4.00 13.97
C THR A 133 -26.43 2.75 13.19
N ILE A 134 -27.74 2.45 13.13
CA ILE A 134 -28.28 1.33 12.35
C ILE A 134 -28.00 1.51 10.85
N ASN A 135 -28.15 2.72 10.32
CA ASN A 135 -27.87 3.04 8.92
C ASN A 135 -26.37 2.99 8.60
N GLU A 136 -25.51 3.37 9.54
CA GLU A 136 -24.06 3.20 9.39
C GLU A 136 -23.67 1.72 9.32
N ALA A 137 -24.22 0.89 10.21
CA ALA A 137 -24.04 -0.57 10.19
C ALA A 137 -24.58 -1.18 8.89
N LYS A 138 -25.76 -0.75 8.42
CA LYS A 138 -26.34 -1.18 7.13
C LYS A 138 -25.35 -0.98 5.98
N ARG A 139 -24.71 0.19 5.93
CA ARG A 139 -23.77 0.55 4.85
C ARG A 139 -22.54 -0.35 4.83
N MET A 140 -21.99 -0.65 6.00
CA MET A 140 -20.85 -1.56 6.16
C MET A 140 -21.24 -2.98 5.74
N LEU A 141 -22.32 -3.50 6.31
CA LEU A 141 -22.81 -4.84 6.02
C LEU A 141 -23.22 -5.00 4.54
N ARG A 142 -23.85 -3.98 3.93
CA ARG A 142 -24.18 -4.00 2.50
C ARG A 142 -22.94 -4.19 1.64
N ARG A 143 -21.85 -3.45 1.94
CA ARG A 143 -20.56 -3.57 1.23
C ARG A 143 -19.97 -4.97 1.37
N GLU A 144 -19.90 -5.46 2.61
CA GLU A 144 -19.28 -6.77 2.90
C GLU A 144 -20.12 -7.95 2.44
N THR A 145 -21.42 -7.79 2.18
CA THR A 145 -22.31 -8.90 1.75
C THR A 145 -22.66 -8.84 0.27
N MET A 146 -21.98 -8.00 -0.53
CA MET A 146 -22.25 -7.90 -1.98
C MET A 146 -21.96 -9.19 -2.74
N HIS A 147 -20.99 -9.99 -2.30
CA HIS A 147 -20.62 -11.25 -2.93
C HIS A 147 -21.59 -12.39 -2.65
N ILE A 148 -22.47 -12.24 -1.67
CA ILE A 148 -23.39 -13.31 -1.23
C ILE A 148 -24.59 -13.37 -2.18
N THR A 149 -24.82 -14.54 -2.78
CA THR A 149 -25.95 -14.74 -3.69
C THR A 149 -27.28 -14.64 -2.94
N TYR A 150 -28.21 -13.86 -3.50
CA TYR A 150 -29.57 -13.80 -2.96
C TYR A 150 -30.42 -14.92 -3.57
N SER A 151 -30.97 -15.78 -2.72
CA SER A 151 -31.88 -16.87 -3.09
C SER A 151 -33.22 -16.68 -2.35
N PRO A 152 -34.29 -16.21 -3.00
CA PRO A 152 -35.56 -15.86 -2.34
C PRO A 152 -36.34 -17.08 -1.82
N PHE A 153 -36.07 -18.27 -2.35
CA PHE A 153 -36.80 -19.50 -2.01
C PHE A 153 -36.15 -20.31 -0.89
N GLU A 154 -34.96 -19.89 -0.44
CA GLU A 154 -34.28 -20.53 0.69
C GLU A 154 -34.83 -20.01 2.02
N ASP A 155 -35.15 -20.91 2.94
CA ASP A 155 -35.54 -20.55 4.30
C ASP A 155 -34.30 -20.34 5.19
N ASN A 156 -33.58 -19.24 4.97
CA ASN A 156 -32.42 -18.88 5.75
C ASN A 156 -32.44 -17.40 6.18
N ASN A 157 -31.50 -17.01 7.03
CA ASN A 157 -31.42 -15.61 7.49
C ASN A 157 -31.09 -14.66 6.33
N TRP A 158 -30.32 -15.13 5.33
CA TRP A 158 -29.94 -14.34 4.16
C TRP A 158 -31.15 -13.92 3.33
N SER A 159 -32.07 -14.84 3.02
CA SER A 159 -33.25 -14.54 2.20
C SER A 159 -34.17 -13.51 2.87
N ARG A 160 -34.24 -13.52 4.20
CA ARG A 160 -35.01 -12.56 5.01
C ARG A 160 -34.34 -11.19 5.08
N MET A 161 -33.02 -11.12 5.33
CA MET A 161 -32.36 -9.84 5.63
C MET A 161 -31.77 -9.12 4.41
N LEU A 162 -31.30 -9.84 3.38
CA LEU A 162 -30.66 -9.24 2.21
C LEU A 162 -31.57 -8.25 1.46
N PRO A 163 -32.89 -8.49 1.29
CA PRO A 163 -33.78 -7.52 0.66
C PRO A 163 -33.80 -6.17 1.38
N HIS A 164 -33.80 -6.17 2.72
CA HIS A 164 -33.81 -4.95 3.51
C HIS A 164 -32.44 -4.28 3.56
N LEU A 165 -31.37 -5.07 3.63
CA LEU A 165 -30.00 -4.56 3.71
C LEU A 165 -29.57 -3.84 2.42
N ARG A 166 -30.03 -4.32 1.26
CA ARG A 166 -29.64 -3.82 -0.07
C ARG A 166 -30.54 -2.71 -0.62
N LYS A 167 -31.70 -2.46 0.00
CA LYS A 167 -32.62 -1.38 -0.39
C LYS A 167 -31.95 -0.01 -0.20
N GLU A 168 -32.08 0.86 -1.20
CA GLU A 168 -31.55 2.24 -1.18
C GLU A 168 -32.23 3.13 -0.14
#